data_AF-A0A8H9C9W7-F1
#
_entry.id   AF-A0A8H9C9W7-F1
#
_cell.length_a   1.000
_cell.length_b   1.000
_cell.length_c   1.000
_cell.angle_alpha   90.00
_cell.angle_beta   90.00
_cell.angle_gamma   90.00
#
_symmetry.space_group_name_H-M   'P 1'
#
loop_
_entity.id
_entity.type
_entity.pdbx_description
1 polymer ?
#
loop_
_entity_poly.entity_id
_entity_poly.type
_entity_poly.pdbx_seq_one_letter_code
_entity_poly.pdbx_strand_id
1 'polypeptide(L)'
;MLTRILTVLVLLGLSCAAEVHAQPMTRNVLKGTCDKLVIAGKDVTSTCGDSLANMVQGRRTSFDFTSSDGTTISFSGTGMPQDRQEEVGVDALQPVSAVILTVKGSDGGITRDTLMTVGSCRFPASPPGRSVVACSADTQRGHFEGTFTTVSDGTGKDTAPKETGAKEPGAK
;
A
#
# COMPACT_ATOMS: atom_id res chain seq x y z
N MET A 1 33.37 49.58 12.37
CA MET A 1 32.64 49.00 11.21
C MET A 1 32.97 47.52 10.97
N LEU A 2 34.15 47.03 11.36
CA LEU A 2 34.55 45.62 11.22
C LEU A 2 33.73 44.62 12.08
N THR A 3 33.24 45.06 13.24
CA THR A 3 32.49 44.23 14.20
C THR A 3 31.06 43.91 13.80
N ARG A 4 30.45 44.68 12.87
CA ARG A 4 29.10 44.41 12.35
C ARG A 4 29.08 43.42 11.18
N ILE A 5 30.22 43.25 10.50
CA ILE A 5 30.34 42.31 9.38
C ILE A 5 30.52 40.88 9.91
N LEU A 6 31.18 40.71 11.06
CA LEU A 6 31.41 39.39 11.66
C LEU A 6 30.14 38.71 12.18
N THR A 7 29.14 39.49 12.60
CA THR A 7 27.90 38.96 13.22
C THR A 7 26.93 38.37 12.19
N VAL A 8 27.00 38.82 10.93
CA VAL A 8 26.13 38.29 9.85
C VAL A 8 26.62 36.92 9.36
N LEU A 9 27.92 36.65 9.41
CA LEU A 9 28.49 35.36 8.96
C LEU A 9 28.16 34.16 9.88
N VAL A 10 27.87 34.39 11.16
CA VAL A 10 27.55 33.30 12.12
C VAL A 10 26.10 32.82 11.99
N LEU A 11 25.19 33.64 11.44
CA LEU A 11 23.77 33.29 11.31
C LEU A 11 23.41 32.50 10.04
N LEU A 12 24.32 32.37 9.07
CA LEU A 12 24.10 31.54 7.87
C LEU A 12 24.49 30.06 8.04
N GLY A 13 25.10 29.67 9.17
CA GLY A 13 25.59 28.31 9.40
C GLY A 13 24.55 27.29 9.88
N LEU A 14 23.38 27.73 10.36
CA LEU A 14 22.31 26.85 10.83
C LEU A 14 21.31 26.51 9.71
N SER A 15 21.82 26.00 8.59
CA SER A 15 20.97 25.27 7.66
C SER A 15 20.80 23.87 8.25
N CYS A 16 19.72 23.66 9.03
CA CYS A 16 19.29 22.33 9.42
C CYS A 16 19.17 21.49 8.16
N ALA A 17 20.08 20.54 7.97
CA ALA A 17 19.85 19.39 7.12
C ALA A 17 18.73 18.57 7.79
N ALA A 18 17.48 18.98 7.57
CA ALA A 18 16.34 18.13 7.83
C ALA A 18 16.45 16.98 6.83
N GLU A 19 17.08 15.90 7.25
CA GLU A 19 17.06 14.64 6.51
C GLU A 19 15.59 14.20 6.44
N VAL A 20 14.98 14.45 5.28
CA VAL A 20 13.66 13.92 4.95
C VAL A 20 13.84 12.42 4.81
N HIS A 21 13.68 11.71 5.92
CA HIS A 21 13.65 10.25 5.95
C HIS A 21 12.36 9.81 5.25
N ALA A 22 12.44 9.61 3.94
CA ALA A 22 11.39 8.98 3.17
C ALA A 22 11.11 7.61 3.76
N GLN A 23 9.89 7.39 4.24
CA GLN A 23 9.49 6.10 4.81
C GLN A 23 9.61 5.02 3.73
N PRO A 24 10.21 3.85 4.03
CA PRO A 24 10.31 2.77 3.07
C PRO A 24 8.90 2.37 2.61
N MET A 25 8.73 2.25 1.30
CA MET A 25 7.51 1.79 0.67
C MET A 25 7.73 0.37 0.15
N THR A 26 6.87 -0.55 0.57
CA THR A 26 6.79 -1.89 -0.02
C THR A 26 5.61 -1.92 -0.98
N ARG A 27 5.85 -2.44 -2.19
CA ARG A 27 4.81 -2.64 -3.21
C ARG A 27 4.84 -4.09 -3.67
N ASN A 28 3.81 -4.84 -3.32
CA ASN A 28 3.61 -6.21 -3.78
C ASN A 28 2.45 -6.24 -4.77
N VAL A 29 2.66 -6.78 -5.97
CA VAL A 29 1.61 -6.91 -6.99
C VAL A 29 1.25 -8.38 -7.11
N LEU A 30 0.00 -8.70 -6.78
CA LEU A 30 -0.57 -10.03 -6.85
C LEU A 30 -1.30 -10.18 -8.18
N LYS A 31 -1.00 -11.25 -8.91
CA LYS A 31 -1.74 -11.64 -10.11
C LYS A 31 -2.91 -12.54 -9.74
N GLY A 32 -4.02 -12.43 -10.46
CA GLY A 32 -5.22 -13.17 -10.14
C GLY A 32 -6.46 -12.67 -10.87
N THR A 33 -7.61 -12.89 -10.24
CA THR A 33 -8.92 -12.55 -10.76
C THR A 33 -9.57 -11.52 -9.86
N CYS A 34 -10.03 -10.43 -10.45
CA CYS A 34 -10.91 -9.50 -9.76
C CYS A 34 -12.35 -10.03 -9.85
N ASP A 35 -12.85 -10.56 -8.75
CA ASP A 35 -14.16 -11.19 -8.67
C ASP A 35 -15.28 -10.16 -8.53
N LYS A 36 -14.97 -8.98 -7.97
CA LYS A 36 -15.92 -7.88 -7.80
C LYS A 36 -15.23 -6.53 -7.69
N LEU A 37 -15.80 -5.51 -8.33
CA LEU A 37 -15.43 -4.11 -8.12
C LEU A 37 -16.67 -3.21 -8.17
N VAL A 38 -16.97 -2.55 -7.06
CA VAL A 38 -18.06 -1.57 -6.93
C VAL A 38 -17.47 -0.21 -6.56
N ILE A 39 -17.83 0.82 -7.32
CA ILE A 39 -17.38 2.20 -7.12
C ILE A 39 -18.62 3.06 -6.92
N ALA A 40 -18.74 3.68 -5.74
CA ALA A 40 -19.88 4.56 -5.42
C ALA A 40 -21.25 3.91 -5.73
N GLY A 41 -21.40 2.62 -5.42
CA GLY A 41 -22.60 1.83 -5.67
C GLY A 41 -22.77 1.29 -7.09
N LYS A 42 -21.87 1.61 -8.03
CA LYS A 42 -21.88 1.08 -9.40
C LYS A 42 -20.96 -0.12 -9.52
N ASP A 43 -21.51 -1.26 -9.94
CA ASP A 43 -20.71 -2.42 -10.33
C ASP A 43 -19.96 -2.14 -11.63
N VAL A 44 -18.63 -2.24 -11.56
CA VAL A 44 -17.69 -2.07 -12.68
C VAL A 44 -16.75 -3.28 -12.79
N THR A 45 -17.14 -4.43 -12.26
CA THR A 45 -16.32 -5.65 -12.24
C THR A 45 -15.79 -6.01 -13.63
N SER A 46 -16.58 -5.78 -14.69
CA SER A 46 -16.19 -6.02 -16.09
C SER A 46 -14.97 -5.23 -16.57
N THR A 47 -14.63 -4.12 -15.92
CA THR A 47 -13.44 -3.31 -16.26
C THR A 47 -12.30 -3.53 -15.27
N CYS A 48 -12.47 -4.36 -14.24
CA CYS A 48 -11.46 -4.57 -13.22
C CYS A 48 -10.26 -5.35 -13.77
N GLY A 49 -9.06 -4.91 -13.39
CA GLY A 49 -7.80 -5.53 -13.83
C GLY A 49 -7.53 -6.90 -13.22
N ASP A 50 -6.52 -7.57 -13.78
CA ASP A 50 -6.04 -8.92 -13.39
C ASP A 50 -5.04 -8.89 -12.21
N SER A 51 -4.91 -7.74 -11.55
CA SER A 51 -3.86 -7.48 -10.57
C SER A 51 -4.39 -6.69 -9.39
N LEU A 52 -3.92 -7.04 -8.20
CA LEU A 52 -4.12 -6.29 -6.97
C LEU A 52 -2.77 -5.83 -6.44
N ALA A 53 -2.61 -4.53 -6.16
CA ALA A 53 -1.40 -4.06 -5.48
C ALA A 53 -1.65 -3.93 -3.98
N ASN A 54 -0.81 -4.59 -3.18
CA ASN A 54 -0.70 -4.37 -1.74
C ASN A 54 0.48 -3.42 -1.50
N MET A 55 0.19 -2.26 -0.93
CA MET A 55 1.16 -1.21 -0.64
C MET A 55 1.29 -1.05 0.87
N VAL A 56 2.52 -1.03 1.39
CA VAL A 56 2.80 -0.70 2.80
C VAL A 56 3.73 0.50 2.83
N GLN A 57 3.33 1.56 3.51
CA GLN A 57 4.14 2.76 3.72
C GLN A 57 4.00 3.23 5.16
N GLY A 58 5.07 3.08 5.94
CA GLY A 58 5.04 3.32 7.39
C GLY A 58 3.97 2.45 8.07
N ARG A 59 2.97 3.09 8.68
CA ARG A 59 1.86 2.41 9.39
C ARG A 59 0.62 2.19 8.54
N ARG A 60 0.65 2.51 7.25
CA ARG A 60 -0.51 2.37 6.36
C ARG A 60 -0.30 1.22 5.41
N THR A 61 -1.35 0.41 5.29
CA THR A 61 -1.48 -0.62 4.26
C THR A 61 -2.62 -0.24 3.33
N SER A 62 -2.47 -0.45 2.03
CA SER A 62 -3.56 -0.32 1.09
C SER A 62 -3.64 -1.47 0.09
N PHE A 63 -4.87 -1.73 -0.34
CA PHE A 63 -5.18 -2.64 -1.44
C PHE A 63 -5.76 -1.84 -2.59
N ASP A 64 -5.04 -1.83 -3.70
CA ASP A 64 -5.32 -0.98 -4.84
C ASP A 64 -5.85 -1.83 -6.01
N PHE A 65 -7.12 -1.62 -6.33
CA PHE A 65 -7.81 -2.19 -7.48
C PHE A 65 -7.73 -1.19 -8.63
N THR A 66 -7.32 -1.64 -9.81
CA THR A 66 -7.21 -0.78 -11.00
C THR A 66 -8.18 -1.26 -12.07
N SER A 67 -9.02 -0.35 -12.56
CA SER A 67 -9.90 -0.56 -13.72
C SER A 67 -9.16 -0.27 -15.03
N SER A 68 -9.62 -0.84 -16.14
CA SER A 68 -9.02 -0.74 -17.47
C SER A 68 -8.97 0.68 -18.03
N ASP A 69 -9.81 1.58 -17.53
CA ASP A 69 -9.82 3.01 -17.81
C ASP A 69 -8.72 3.79 -17.05
N GLY A 70 -7.92 3.10 -16.23
CA GLY A 70 -6.86 3.70 -15.41
C GLY A 70 -7.34 4.22 -14.06
N THR A 71 -8.63 4.10 -13.74
CA THR A 71 -9.16 4.44 -12.43
C THR A 71 -8.64 3.46 -11.38
N THR A 72 -8.01 3.96 -10.32
CA THR A 72 -7.51 3.17 -9.19
C THR A 72 -8.27 3.48 -7.91
N ILE A 73 -8.71 2.43 -7.22
CA ILE A 73 -9.47 2.48 -5.96
C ILE A 73 -8.58 1.84 -4.92
N SER A 74 -8.16 2.62 -3.94
CA SER A 74 -7.27 2.18 -2.88
C SER A 74 -8.02 2.16 -1.55
N PHE A 75 -8.17 0.97 -0.99
CA PHE A 75 -8.70 0.78 0.36
C PHE A 75 -7.53 0.88 1.34
N SER A 76 -7.41 2.03 2.01
CA SER A 76 -6.26 2.34 2.86
C SER A 76 -6.65 2.41 4.33
N GLY A 77 -5.86 1.79 5.18
CA GLY A 77 -6.01 1.92 6.62
C GLY A 77 -4.71 1.73 7.37
N THR A 78 -4.78 1.91 8.68
CA THR A 78 -3.67 1.60 9.56
C THR A 78 -3.77 0.12 9.92
N GLY A 79 -3.09 -0.73 9.15
CA GLY A 79 -2.88 -2.11 9.54
C GLY A 79 -1.85 -2.19 10.66
N MET A 80 -2.07 -3.04 11.65
CA MET A 80 -0.93 -3.60 12.40
C MET A 80 -0.15 -4.50 11.44
N PRO A 81 1.19 -4.47 11.41
CA PRO A 81 1.97 -5.45 10.67
C PRO A 81 1.43 -6.84 10.99
N GLN A 82 0.90 -7.54 9.99
CA GLN A 82 0.54 -8.94 10.16
C GLN A 82 1.84 -9.70 10.07
N ASP A 83 2.44 -10.01 11.23
CA ASP A 83 3.50 -11.00 11.29
C ASP A 83 2.96 -12.28 10.62
N ARG A 84 3.81 -12.86 9.77
CA ARG A 84 3.56 -14.00 8.87
C ARG A 84 2.33 -14.81 9.30
N GLN A 85 1.26 -14.72 8.50
CA GLN A 85 -0.04 -15.36 8.71
C GLN A 85 0.12 -16.89 8.82
N GLU A 86 0.53 -17.37 10.00
CA GLU A 86 0.78 -18.79 10.31
C GLU A 86 -0.49 -19.52 10.74
N GLU A 87 -1.59 -18.80 11.01
CA GLU A 87 -2.87 -19.41 11.33
C GLU A 87 -3.80 -19.45 10.12
N VAL A 88 -3.58 -20.47 9.29
CA VAL A 88 -4.48 -20.84 8.19
C VAL A 88 -5.87 -21.11 8.78
N GLY A 89 -6.87 -20.30 8.43
CA GLY A 89 -8.27 -20.53 8.81
C GLY A 89 -8.93 -19.45 9.66
N VAL A 90 -8.22 -18.39 10.06
CA VAL A 90 -8.84 -17.22 10.72
C VAL A 90 -9.17 -16.16 9.68
N ASP A 91 -10.40 -15.65 9.71
CA ASP A 91 -10.82 -14.50 8.90
C ASP A 91 -10.18 -13.22 9.47
N ALA A 92 -8.95 -12.97 9.02
CA ALA A 92 -8.20 -11.79 9.42
C ALA A 92 -8.87 -10.53 8.87
N LEU A 93 -8.80 -9.44 9.63
CA LEU A 93 -9.43 -8.17 9.27
C LEU A 93 -8.41 -7.03 9.34
N GLN A 94 -8.27 -6.30 8.23
CA GLN A 94 -7.56 -5.03 8.17
C GLN A 94 -8.55 -3.87 8.17
N PRO A 95 -8.56 -2.98 9.18
CA PRO A 95 -9.39 -1.78 9.16
C PRO A 95 -9.04 -0.86 7.99
N VAL A 96 -10.05 -0.24 7.40
CA VAL A 96 -9.93 0.79 6.35
C VAL A 96 -10.42 2.11 6.93
N SER A 97 -9.60 3.15 6.82
CA SER A 97 -9.93 4.51 7.28
C SER A 97 -10.10 5.51 6.14
N ALA A 98 -9.70 5.14 4.92
CA ALA A 98 -9.88 5.95 3.73
C ALA A 98 -10.05 5.08 2.48
N VAL A 99 -10.96 5.50 1.60
CA VAL A 99 -10.97 5.07 0.20
C VAL A 99 -10.40 6.19 -0.64
N ILE A 100 -9.38 5.90 -1.43
CA ILE A 100 -8.72 6.87 -2.28
C ILE A 100 -9.03 6.51 -3.74
N LEU A 101 -9.67 7.43 -4.46
CA LEU A 101 -9.92 7.31 -5.88
C LEU A 101 -8.86 8.11 -6.63
N THR A 102 -8.16 7.45 -7.55
CA THR A 102 -7.25 8.11 -8.48
C THR A 102 -7.77 7.88 -9.89
N VAL A 103 -8.12 8.96 -10.60
CA VAL A 103 -8.66 8.91 -11.97
C VAL A 103 -7.64 9.52 -12.91
N LYS A 104 -7.38 8.83 -14.02
CA LYS A 104 -6.58 9.37 -15.13
C LYS A 104 -7.52 9.98 -16.18
N GLY A 105 -7.45 11.29 -16.36
CA GLY A 105 -8.18 12.02 -17.38
C GLY A 105 -7.66 11.73 -18.78
N SER A 106 -8.51 11.94 -19.79
CA SER A 106 -8.14 11.79 -21.20
C SER A 106 -7.08 12.79 -21.68
N ASP A 107 -6.95 13.91 -20.98
CA ASP A 107 -5.92 14.94 -21.16
C ASP A 107 -4.57 14.56 -20.49
N GLY A 108 -4.50 13.41 -19.83
CA GLY A 108 -3.35 12.98 -19.05
C GLY A 108 -3.30 13.53 -17.62
N GLY A 109 -4.28 14.35 -17.22
CA GLY A 109 -4.42 14.83 -15.85
C GLY A 109 -4.69 13.69 -14.88
N ILE A 110 -4.26 13.84 -13.62
CA ILE A 110 -4.54 12.89 -12.55
C ILE A 110 -5.36 13.62 -11.49
N THR A 111 -6.58 13.13 -11.23
CA THR A 111 -7.38 13.57 -10.09
C THR A 111 -7.28 12.54 -8.98
N ARG A 112 -7.09 13.02 -7.75
CA ARG A 112 -7.06 12.19 -6.56
C ARG A 112 -8.08 12.71 -5.55
N ASP A 113 -8.99 11.83 -5.13
CA ASP A 113 -10.01 12.11 -4.12
C ASP A 113 -9.83 11.15 -2.94
N THR A 114 -9.88 11.65 -1.72
CA THR A 114 -9.69 10.86 -0.50
C THR A 114 -10.95 10.94 0.34
N LEU A 115 -11.63 9.81 0.46
CA LEU A 115 -12.90 9.67 1.15
C LEU A 115 -12.68 8.99 2.50
N MET A 116 -12.88 9.73 3.58
CA MET A 116 -12.82 9.18 4.93
C MET A 116 -13.98 8.21 5.16
N THR A 117 -13.71 7.11 5.88
CA THR A 117 -14.68 6.03 6.09
C THR A 117 -14.31 5.18 7.31
N VAL A 118 -15.24 4.33 7.74
CA VAL A 118 -14.97 3.15 8.55
C VAL A 118 -15.33 1.94 7.70
N GLY A 119 -14.33 1.19 7.26
CA GLY A 119 -14.50 -0.02 6.46
C GLY A 119 -13.49 -1.09 6.86
N SER A 120 -13.39 -2.15 6.05
CA SER A 120 -12.45 -3.23 6.29
C SER A 120 -12.10 -4.00 5.03
N CYS A 121 -10.89 -4.57 5.02
CA CYS A 121 -10.54 -5.69 4.16
C CYS A 121 -10.48 -6.97 4.99
N ARG A 122 -11.12 -8.03 4.50
CA ARG A 122 -11.16 -9.37 5.09
C ARG A 122 -10.35 -10.34 4.24
N PHE A 123 -9.78 -11.34 4.90
CA PHE A 123 -8.99 -12.40 4.29
C PHE A 123 -9.62 -13.74 4.67
N PRO A 124 -10.71 -14.15 3.99
CA PRO A 124 -11.44 -15.35 4.37
C PRO A 124 -10.60 -16.61 4.16
N ALA A 125 -10.93 -17.65 4.92
CA ALA A 125 -10.31 -18.96 4.78
C ALA A 125 -10.39 -19.43 3.31
N SER A 126 -9.23 -19.79 2.77
CA SER A 126 -9.06 -20.18 1.37
C SER A 126 -8.31 -21.51 1.29
N PRO A 127 -8.57 -22.34 0.27
CA PRO A 127 -7.79 -23.57 0.04
C PRO A 127 -6.30 -23.26 -0.12
N PRO A 128 -5.40 -24.22 0.20
CA PRO A 128 -3.97 -24.06 -0.02
C PRO A 128 -3.64 -23.62 -1.45
N GLY A 129 -2.71 -22.67 -1.58
CA GLY A 129 -2.33 -22.10 -2.88
C GLY A 129 -3.31 -21.06 -3.43
N ARG A 130 -4.39 -20.72 -2.70
CA ARG A 130 -5.31 -19.63 -3.05
C ARG A 130 -5.42 -18.65 -1.89
N SER A 131 -5.58 -17.37 -2.20
CA SER A 131 -5.88 -16.32 -1.23
C SER A 131 -6.91 -15.35 -1.79
N VAL A 132 -7.78 -14.85 -0.93
CA VAL A 132 -8.84 -13.90 -1.27
C VAL A 132 -8.68 -12.65 -0.42
N VAL A 133 -8.78 -11.48 -1.06
CA VAL A 133 -8.86 -10.17 -0.40
C VAL A 133 -10.23 -9.59 -0.71
N ALA A 134 -11.04 -9.31 0.32
CA ALA A 134 -12.38 -8.74 0.18
C ALA A 134 -12.49 -7.44 0.99
N CYS A 135 -12.49 -6.30 0.32
CA CYS A 135 -12.58 -4.97 0.91
C CYS A 135 -13.98 -4.37 0.71
N SER A 136 -14.49 -3.70 1.75
CA SER A 136 -15.77 -2.99 1.72
C SER A 136 -15.70 -1.74 2.59
N ALA A 137 -16.27 -0.64 2.11
CA ALA A 137 -16.37 0.61 2.83
C ALA A 137 -17.54 1.47 2.33
N ASP A 138 -18.24 2.11 3.27
CA ASP A 138 -19.25 3.12 2.96
C ASP A 138 -18.69 4.53 3.14
N THR A 139 -18.86 5.36 2.14
CA THR A 139 -18.34 6.74 2.13
C THR A 139 -19.46 7.73 1.86
N GLN A 140 -19.16 9.03 1.99
CA GLN A 140 -20.07 10.10 1.57
C GLN A 140 -20.44 10.05 0.06
N ARG A 141 -19.67 9.33 -0.77
CA ARG A 141 -19.94 9.15 -2.21
C ARG A 141 -20.66 7.84 -2.52
N GLY A 142 -21.01 7.04 -1.51
CA GLY A 142 -21.65 5.75 -1.65
C GLY A 142 -20.73 4.58 -1.28
N HIS A 143 -21.19 3.39 -1.65
CA HIS A 143 -20.57 2.11 -1.29
C HIS A 143 -19.41 1.76 -2.22
N PHE A 144 -18.34 1.22 -1.64
CA PHE A 144 -17.15 0.75 -2.35
C PHE A 144 -16.84 -0.68 -1.93
N GLU A 145 -16.61 -1.54 -2.92
CA GLU A 145 -16.29 -2.95 -2.69
C GLU A 145 -15.25 -3.42 -3.70
N GLY A 146 -14.33 -4.26 -3.25
CA GLY A 146 -13.35 -4.93 -4.10
C GLY A 146 -13.09 -6.34 -3.60
N THR A 147 -13.26 -7.35 -4.45
CA THR A 147 -12.89 -8.73 -4.14
C THR A 147 -11.91 -9.24 -5.18
N PHE A 148 -10.79 -9.81 -4.72
CA PHE A 148 -9.75 -10.34 -5.58
C PHE A 148 -9.26 -11.69 -5.08
N THR A 149 -9.13 -12.64 -6.01
CA THR A 149 -8.59 -13.97 -5.75
C THR A 149 -7.24 -14.13 -6.45
N THR A 150 -6.20 -14.45 -5.70
CA THR A 150 -4.88 -14.81 -6.22
C THR A 150 -4.61 -16.30 -6.04
N VAL A 151 -3.81 -16.86 -6.94
CA VAL A 151 -3.31 -18.24 -6.89
C VAL A 151 -1.79 -18.17 -6.81
N SER A 152 -1.22 -18.85 -5.82
CA SER A 152 0.21 -18.97 -5.63
C SER A 152 0.64 -20.39 -6.00
N ASP A 153 1.54 -20.52 -6.97
CA ASP A 153 2.11 -21.80 -7.40
C ASP A 153 3.15 -22.34 -6.40
N GLY A 154 2.91 -22.29 -5.08
CA GLY A 154 3.69 -23.00 -4.05
C GLY A 154 5.20 -22.72 -3.94
N THR A 155 5.83 -21.96 -4.84
CA THR A 155 7.27 -21.71 -4.86
C THR A 155 7.59 -20.37 -4.23
N GLY A 156 7.21 -20.21 -2.95
CA GLY A 156 7.79 -19.17 -2.10
C GLY A 156 9.26 -19.52 -1.85
N LYS A 157 10.15 -19.14 -2.77
CA LYS A 157 11.59 -19.24 -2.56
C LYS A 157 11.97 -18.12 -1.60
N ASP A 158 11.95 -18.42 -0.30
CA ASP A 158 12.49 -17.59 0.76
C ASP A 158 13.89 -17.09 0.35
N THR A 159 13.95 -15.86 -0.13
CA THR A 159 15.23 -15.20 -0.38
C THR A 159 15.59 -14.51 0.92
N ALA A 160 16.17 -15.28 1.85
CA ALA A 160 16.80 -14.74 3.03
C ALA A 160 17.91 -13.74 2.61
N PRO A 161 18.07 -12.60 3.31
CA PRO A 161 19.19 -11.70 3.07
C PRO A 161 20.50 -12.44 3.34
N LYS A 162 21.40 -12.44 2.35
CA LYS A 162 22.77 -12.94 2.49
C LYS A 162 23.51 -12.02 3.48
N GLU A 163 23.67 -12.46 4.71
CA GLU A 163 24.59 -11.84 5.67
C GLU A 163 25.96 -11.70 5.01
N THR A 164 26.41 -10.46 4.85
CA THR A 164 27.74 -10.17 4.36
C THR A 164 28.66 -10.18 5.57
N GLY A 165 29.28 -11.34 5.83
CA GLY A 165 30.26 -11.50 6.89
C GLY A 165 31.43 -10.53 6.71
N ALA A 166 31.58 -9.62 7.67
CA ALA A 166 32.77 -8.80 7.84
C ALA A 166 33.95 -9.68 8.24
N LYS A 167 35.04 -9.63 7.47
CA LYS A 167 36.30 -10.30 7.78
C LYS A 167 37.23 -9.30 8.47
N GLU A 168 37.39 -9.41 9.79
CA GLU A 168 38.50 -8.78 10.51
C GLU A 168 39.85 -9.35 10.00
N PRO A 169 40.87 -8.53 9.73
CA PRO A 169 42.23 -9.01 9.60
C PRO A 169 42.90 -9.08 10.97
N GLY A 170 43.19 -10.30 11.40
CA GLY A 170 43.96 -10.60 12.60
C GLY A 170 45.39 -10.06 12.54
N ALA A 171 45.83 -9.58 13.69
CA ALA A 171 47.21 -9.20 13.98
C ALA A 171 48.16 -10.40 13.90
N LYS A 172 49.32 -10.19 13.27
CA LYS A 172 50.59 -10.82 13.62
C LYS A 172 51.70 -9.79 13.51
#